data_AF-A0A395NEK4-F1
#
_entry.id   AF-A0A395NEK4-F1
#
_cell.length_a   1.000
_cell.length_b   1.000
_cell.length_c   1.000
_cell.angle_alpha   90.00
_cell.angle_beta   90.00
_cell.angle_gamma   90.00
#
_symmetry.space_group_name_H-M   'P 1'
#
loop_
_entity.id
_entity.type
_entity.pdbx_description
1 polymer ?
#
loop_
_entity_poly.entity_id
_entity_poly.type
_entity_poly.pdbx_seq_one_letter_code
_entity_poly.pdbx_strand_id
1 'polypeptide(L)'
;MGYLYLLMGVLISAAVIPATLTLLWKGQNRWAATISPILGTICAIVAWLVTAKKKCGKLDVDCTGSNDPMLAGNVVALLAPVVFVPLLCLVFGFDKYDWQSMMEIRKVDDHDMIQASGLDREAQRQLERNQERTESEEERRKLNKAFKIACFVTVFMALAFLVLWPMPMYGSGYIFSKPFFTGWVTVGIIWIFCSFICVGLYPIWESRATLTRVFKGIITGKRPTTVTMVMEAEDSGSMTPEKSDMKEGSII
;
A
#
# COMPACT_ATOMS: atom_id res chain seq x y z
N MET A 1 -5.07 23.90 16.85
CA MET A 1 -4.96 22.93 15.73
C MET A 1 -4.14 21.67 16.06
N GLY A 2 -3.28 21.65 17.08
CA GLY A 2 -2.48 20.44 17.40
C GLY A 2 -3.28 19.23 17.88
N TYR A 3 -4.40 19.46 18.59
CA TYR A 3 -5.24 18.40 19.15
C TYR A 3 -5.72 17.38 18.10
N LEU A 4 -6.38 17.85 17.04
CA LEU A 4 -6.91 16.99 15.98
C LEU A 4 -5.80 16.27 15.22
N TYR A 5 -4.68 16.95 14.96
CA TYR A 5 -3.55 16.34 14.25
C TYR A 5 -2.94 15.17 15.04
N LEU A 6 -2.70 15.36 16.34
CA LEU A 6 -2.16 14.31 17.19
C LEU A 6 -3.18 13.17 17.41
N LEU A 7 -4.46 13.49 17.54
CA LEU A 7 -5.53 12.51 17.68
C LEU A 7 -5.67 11.60 16.46
N MET A 8 -5.49 12.12 15.24
CA MET A 8 -5.48 11.30 14.02
C MET A 8 -4.40 10.23 14.07
N GLY A 9 -3.24 10.53 14.67
CA GLY A 9 -2.19 9.57 14.94
C GLY A 9 -2.68 8.39 15.79
N VAL A 10 -3.40 8.67 16.87
CA VAL A 10 -3.89 7.64 17.80
C VAL A 10 -4.89 6.70 17.11
N LEU A 11 -5.74 7.26 16.25
CA LEU A 11 -6.83 6.52 15.61
C LEU A 11 -6.38 5.71 14.39
N ILE A 12 -5.45 6.23 13.59
CA ILE A 12 -5.15 5.70 12.25
C ILE A 12 -3.85 4.87 12.24
N SER A 13 -2.88 5.16 13.12
CA SER A 13 -1.53 4.60 13.00
C SER A 13 -1.44 3.08 13.19
N ALA A 14 -2.43 2.46 13.84
CA ALA A 14 -2.47 1.01 14.05
C ALA A 14 -2.61 0.19 12.75
N ALA A 15 -3.07 0.81 11.66
CA ALA A 15 -3.20 0.15 10.37
C ALA A 15 -1.88 0.09 9.56
N VAL A 16 -0.88 0.90 9.93
CA VAL A 16 0.35 1.05 9.13
C VAL A 16 1.15 -0.25 9.07
N ILE A 17 1.47 -0.85 10.23
CA ILE A 17 2.28 -2.07 10.29
C ILE A 17 1.57 -3.26 9.62
N PRO A 18 0.27 -3.52 9.86
CA PRO A 18 -0.44 -4.59 9.15
C PRO A 18 -0.46 -4.37 7.65
N ALA A 19 -0.65 -3.13 7.18
CA ALA A 19 -0.62 -2.81 5.75
C ALA A 19 0.78 -3.02 5.13
N THR A 20 1.85 -2.59 5.79
CA THR A 20 3.21 -2.82 5.26
C THR A 20 3.56 -4.30 5.24
N LEU A 21 3.17 -5.05 6.27
CA LEU A 21 3.39 -6.50 6.32
C LEU A 21 2.59 -7.24 5.24
N THR A 22 1.39 -6.78 4.85
CA THR A 22 0.66 -7.42 3.73
C THR A 22 1.42 -7.35 2.40
N LEU A 23 2.26 -6.33 2.20
CA LEU A 23 3.05 -6.17 0.98
C LEU A 23 4.42 -6.84 1.07
N LEU A 24 5.03 -6.86 2.25
CA LEU A 24 6.41 -7.32 2.44
C LEU A 24 6.51 -8.77 2.94
N TRP A 25 5.47 -9.28 3.57
CA TRP A 25 5.50 -10.58 4.24
C TRP A 25 4.42 -11.53 3.71
N LYS A 26 4.86 -12.65 3.13
CA LYS A 26 3.99 -13.71 2.58
C LYS A 26 3.24 -14.52 3.66
N GLY A 27 3.65 -14.38 4.92
CA GLY A 27 3.18 -15.15 6.07
C GLY A 27 1.90 -14.64 6.74
N GLN A 28 1.45 -13.44 6.37
CA GLN A 28 0.38 -12.76 7.09
C GLN A 28 -0.99 -13.36 6.73
N ASN A 29 -1.70 -13.81 7.76
CA ASN A 29 -3.06 -14.31 7.62
C ASN A 29 -4.06 -13.15 7.45
N ARG A 30 -5.16 -13.38 6.72
CA ARG A 30 -6.29 -12.44 6.57
C ARG A 30 -6.81 -11.95 7.91
N TRP A 31 -6.96 -12.86 8.89
CA TRP A 31 -7.41 -12.52 10.23
C TRP A 31 -6.44 -11.58 10.96
N ALA A 32 -5.13 -11.85 10.85
CA ALA A 32 -4.11 -10.97 11.40
C ALA A 32 -4.18 -9.58 10.75
N ALA A 33 -4.33 -9.49 9.43
CA ALA A 33 -4.43 -8.23 8.70
C ALA A 33 -5.65 -7.37 9.10
N THR A 34 -6.79 -7.97 9.40
CA THR A 34 -8.03 -7.24 9.70
C THR A 34 -8.22 -6.97 11.19
N ILE A 35 -7.83 -7.90 12.06
CA ILE A 35 -8.09 -7.80 13.50
C ILE A 35 -7.00 -6.98 14.19
N SER A 36 -5.75 -7.05 13.75
CA SER A 36 -4.66 -6.34 14.42
C SER A 36 -4.80 -4.81 14.43
N PRO A 37 -5.27 -4.12 13.35
CA PRO A 37 -5.52 -2.69 13.42
C PRO A 37 -6.60 -2.34 14.43
N ILE A 38 -7.69 -3.12 14.48
CA ILE A 38 -8.83 -2.87 15.39
C ILE A 38 -8.37 -2.99 16.84
N LEU A 39 -7.70 -4.09 17.20
CA LEU A 39 -7.16 -4.29 18.54
C LEU A 39 -6.10 -3.23 18.88
N GLY A 40 -5.24 -2.88 17.93
CA GLY A 40 -4.23 -1.84 18.09
C GLY A 40 -4.85 -0.47 18.40
N THR A 41 -5.90 -0.07 17.67
CA THR A 41 -6.61 1.20 17.90
C THR A 41 -7.32 1.19 19.25
N ILE A 42 -7.94 0.07 19.67
CA ILE A 42 -8.55 -0.04 21.01
C ILE A 42 -7.49 0.15 22.10
N CYS A 43 -6.35 -0.53 21.99
CA CYS A 43 -5.24 -0.37 22.93
C CYS A 43 -4.70 1.07 22.96
N ALA A 44 -4.60 1.72 21.79
CA ALA A 44 -4.15 3.11 21.69
C ALA A 44 -5.10 4.09 22.37
N ILE A 45 -6.42 3.95 22.16
CA ILE A 45 -7.44 4.77 22.82
C ILE A 45 -7.41 4.56 24.33
N VAL A 46 -7.29 3.30 24.79
CA VAL A 46 -7.17 2.99 26.22
C VAL A 46 -5.93 3.62 26.81
N ALA A 47 -4.75 3.46 26.18
CA ALA A 47 -3.51 4.06 26.65
C ALA A 47 -3.58 5.59 26.72
N TRP A 48 -4.17 6.21 25.70
CA TRP A 48 -4.40 7.66 25.65
C TRP A 48 -5.28 8.13 26.82
N LEU A 49 -6.48 7.58 26.97
CA LEU A 49 -7.45 8.02 27.97
C LEU A 49 -7.02 7.67 29.40
N VAL A 50 -6.39 6.51 29.61
CA VAL A 50 -5.86 6.11 30.92
C VAL A 50 -4.71 7.03 31.33
N THR A 51 -3.82 7.39 30.40
CA THR A 51 -2.72 8.32 30.69
C THR A 51 -3.25 9.71 31.02
N ALA A 52 -4.25 10.21 30.27
CA ALA A 52 -4.93 11.46 30.58
C ALA A 52 -5.55 11.44 31.99
N LYS A 53 -6.30 10.37 32.31
CA LYS A 53 -6.94 10.22 33.62
C LYS A 53 -5.92 10.14 34.77
N LYS A 54 -4.80 9.44 34.58
CA LYS A 54 -3.75 9.31 35.62
C LYS A 54 -2.95 10.59 35.82
N LYS A 55 -2.70 11.36 34.76
CA LYS A 55 -1.85 12.55 34.83
C LYS A 55 -2.59 13.81 35.28
N CYS A 56 -3.80 14.04 34.78
CA CYS A 56 -4.55 15.26 35.13
C CYS A 56 -5.77 15.02 36.01
N GLY A 57 -6.16 13.77 36.28
CA GLY A 57 -7.32 13.44 37.11
C GLY A 57 -8.69 13.74 36.48
N LYS A 58 -8.73 14.38 35.30
CA LYS A 58 -9.96 14.82 34.61
C LYS A 58 -9.83 14.53 33.11
N LEU A 59 -10.92 14.11 32.47
CA LEU A 59 -10.99 13.87 31.02
C LEU A 59 -11.60 15.08 30.33
N ASP A 60 -10.78 16.12 30.15
CA ASP A 60 -11.13 17.33 29.40
C ASP A 60 -10.22 17.48 28.17
N VAL A 61 -10.60 18.34 27.22
CA VAL A 61 -9.85 18.59 25.98
C VAL A 61 -8.43 19.07 26.28
N ASP A 62 -8.26 19.88 27.33
CA ASP A 62 -6.94 20.37 27.74
C ASP A 62 -6.02 19.24 28.24
N CYS A 63 -6.57 18.31 29.02
CA CYS A 63 -5.78 17.18 29.52
C CYS A 63 -5.51 16.15 28.42
N THR A 64 -6.55 15.75 27.71
CA THR A 64 -6.44 14.74 26.64
C THR A 64 -5.57 15.23 25.48
N GLY A 65 -5.51 16.55 25.26
CA GLY A 65 -4.66 17.21 24.28
C GLY A 65 -3.25 17.53 24.72
N SER A 66 -2.91 17.25 25.98
CA SER A 66 -1.54 17.44 26.46
C SER A 66 -0.57 16.43 25.82
N ASN A 67 0.72 16.74 25.85
CA ASN A 67 1.73 15.94 25.14
C ASN A 67 1.86 14.52 25.70
N ASP A 68 1.76 14.33 27.02
CA ASP A 68 1.96 13.02 27.66
C ASP A 68 0.90 11.98 27.18
N PRO A 69 -0.42 12.24 27.25
CA PRO A 69 -1.43 11.29 26.79
C PRO A 69 -1.40 11.08 25.28
N MET A 70 -1.19 12.14 24.49
CA MET A 70 -1.09 12.05 23.04
C MET A 70 0.10 11.19 22.61
N LEU A 71 1.25 11.36 23.27
CA LEU A 71 2.44 10.54 23.04
C LEU A 71 2.16 9.07 23.38
N ALA A 72 1.57 8.79 24.55
CA ALA A 72 1.24 7.43 24.96
C ALA A 72 0.31 6.73 23.95
N GLY A 73 -0.75 7.41 23.50
CA GLY A 73 -1.67 6.88 22.49
C GLY A 73 -0.97 6.60 21.15
N ASN A 74 -0.18 7.55 20.64
CA ASN A 74 0.51 7.42 19.35
C ASN A 74 1.55 6.30 19.35
N VAL A 75 2.33 6.17 20.43
CA VAL A 75 3.32 5.11 20.58
C VAL A 75 2.65 3.74 20.64
N VAL A 76 1.56 3.61 21.41
CA VAL A 76 0.81 2.35 21.49
C VAL A 76 0.16 2.01 20.15
N ALA A 77 -0.41 2.99 19.44
CA ALA A 77 -0.97 2.77 18.11
C ALA A 77 0.06 2.19 17.13
N LEU A 78 1.30 2.70 17.13
CA LEU A 78 2.36 2.23 16.24
C LEU A 78 2.91 0.85 16.64
N LEU A 79 3.04 0.58 17.94
CA LEU A 79 3.72 -0.63 18.44
C LEU A 79 2.78 -1.81 18.71
N ALA A 80 1.50 -1.57 19.01
CA ALA A 80 0.56 -2.65 19.31
C ALA A 80 0.44 -3.69 18.18
N PRO A 81 0.37 -3.31 16.89
CA PRO A 81 0.31 -4.29 15.80
C PRO A 81 1.56 -5.15 15.68
N VAL A 82 2.73 -4.66 16.12
CA VAL A 82 3.99 -5.45 16.14
C VAL A 82 3.85 -6.68 17.05
N VAL A 83 3.01 -6.59 18.09
CA VAL A 83 2.70 -7.71 18.99
C VAL A 83 1.50 -8.51 18.48
N PHE A 84 0.43 -7.83 18.07
CA PHE A 84 -0.80 -8.51 17.66
C PHE A 84 -0.66 -9.31 16.37
N VAL A 85 0.09 -8.82 15.38
CA VAL A 85 0.26 -9.54 14.11
C VAL A 85 0.91 -10.92 14.30
N PRO A 86 2.09 -11.06 14.94
CA PRO A 86 2.68 -12.38 15.16
C PRO A 86 1.83 -13.25 16.09
N LEU A 87 1.19 -12.66 17.12
CA LEU A 87 0.31 -13.41 18.02
C LEU A 87 -0.90 -14.00 17.29
N LEU A 88 -1.55 -13.22 16.43
CA LEU A 88 -2.68 -13.69 15.62
C LEU A 88 -2.24 -14.70 14.56
N CYS A 89 -1.06 -14.54 13.97
CA CYS A 89 -0.50 -15.56 13.07
C CYS A 89 -0.17 -16.87 13.79
N LEU A 90 0.26 -16.83 15.06
CA LEU A 90 0.49 -18.05 15.86
C LEU A 90 -0.82 -18.75 16.24
N VAL A 91 -1.88 -17.99 16.54
CA VAL A 91 -3.18 -18.54 16.93
C VAL A 91 -3.97 -19.08 15.73
N PHE A 92 -4.00 -18.35 14.62
CA PHE A 92 -4.80 -18.70 13.44
C PHE A 92 -3.99 -19.35 12.31
N GLY A 93 -2.69 -19.56 12.51
CA GLY A 93 -1.77 -20.10 11.51
C GLY A 93 -1.21 -19.04 10.56
N PHE A 94 -0.03 -19.35 10.02
CA PHE A 94 0.63 -18.57 8.98
C PHE A 94 0.02 -18.91 7.61
N ASP A 95 -0.20 -17.88 6.80
CA ASP A 95 -0.55 -18.10 5.40
C ASP A 95 0.71 -18.25 4.53
N LYS A 96 0.58 -18.81 3.33
CA LYS A 96 1.64 -18.85 2.32
C LYS A 96 1.10 -18.24 1.05
N TYR A 97 1.05 -16.91 1.01
CA TYR A 97 0.60 -16.22 -0.18
C TYR A 97 1.70 -16.22 -1.25
N ASP A 98 1.43 -16.86 -2.39
CA ASP A 98 2.32 -16.81 -3.55
C ASP A 98 1.89 -15.75 -4.54
N TRP A 99 2.84 -14.90 -4.93
CA TRP A 99 2.61 -13.77 -5.84
C TRP A 99 2.68 -14.20 -7.31
N GLN A 100 2.91 -15.49 -7.59
CA GLN A 100 2.94 -16.04 -8.95
C GLN A 100 1.65 -15.75 -9.72
N SER A 101 0.48 -15.93 -9.09
CA SER A 101 -0.81 -15.65 -9.72
C SER A 101 -0.98 -14.18 -10.13
N MET A 102 -0.41 -13.23 -9.37
CA MET A 102 -0.42 -11.82 -9.74
C MET A 102 0.57 -11.50 -10.87
N MET A 103 1.65 -12.26 -10.99
CA MET A 103 2.64 -12.14 -12.06
C MET A 103 2.14 -12.75 -13.38
N GLU A 104 1.28 -13.76 -13.27
CA GLU A 104 0.64 -14.46 -14.40
C GLU A 104 -0.55 -13.68 -14.98
N ILE A 105 -0.96 -12.55 -14.38
CA ILE A 105 -1.95 -11.66 -14.97
C ILE A 105 -1.41 -11.15 -16.32
N ARG A 106 -1.93 -11.76 -17.39
CA ARG A 106 -1.48 -11.60 -18.77
C ARG A 106 -1.45 -10.12 -19.17
N LYS A 107 -0.26 -9.60 -19.46
CA LYS A 107 -0.13 -8.35 -20.23
C LYS A 107 -0.61 -8.65 -21.64
N VAL A 108 -1.56 -7.85 -22.13
CA VAL A 108 -2.02 -7.95 -23.52
C VAL A 108 -0.93 -7.33 -24.39
N ASP A 109 0.01 -8.14 -24.91
CA ASP A 109 0.50 -8.06 -26.31
C ASP A 109 1.74 -8.94 -26.62
N ASP A 110 1.99 -9.06 -27.92
CA ASP A 110 3.12 -9.63 -28.70
C ASP A 110 3.01 -11.08 -29.22
N HIS A 111 2.03 -11.87 -28.78
CA HIS A 111 1.81 -13.22 -29.32
C HIS A 111 1.35 -13.23 -30.80
N ASP A 112 0.57 -12.23 -31.21
CA ASP A 112 0.02 -12.11 -32.57
C ASP A 112 1.13 -11.91 -33.63
N MET A 113 2.25 -11.29 -33.24
CA MET A 113 3.41 -11.06 -34.12
C MET A 113 4.20 -12.34 -34.39
N ILE A 114 4.30 -13.25 -33.41
CA ILE A 114 5.04 -14.51 -33.54
C ILE A 114 4.22 -15.51 -34.37
N GLN A 115 2.91 -15.53 -34.20
CA GLN A 115 2.00 -16.38 -34.96
C GLN A 115 1.96 -16.00 -36.46
N ALA A 116 2.16 -14.71 -36.78
CA ALA A 116 2.22 -14.19 -38.14
C ALA A 116 3.56 -14.43 -38.87
N SER A 117 4.58 -14.96 -38.19
CA SER A 117 5.95 -15.09 -38.74
C SER A 117 6.14 -16.19 -39.80
N GLY A 118 5.12 -17.03 -40.05
CA GLY A 118 5.18 -18.10 -41.05
C GLY A 118 6.22 -19.21 -40.79
N LEU A 119 6.80 -19.23 -39.59
CA LEU A 119 7.77 -20.23 -39.14
C LEU A 119 7.10 -21.57 -38.82
N ASP A 120 7.87 -22.65 -38.86
CA ASP A 120 7.40 -23.98 -38.47
C ASP A 120 6.98 -24.03 -36.99
N ARG A 121 6.00 -24.87 -36.63
CA ARG A 121 5.34 -24.82 -35.29
C ARG A 121 6.31 -25.03 -34.14
N GLU A 122 7.37 -25.82 -34.35
CA GLU A 122 8.38 -26.08 -33.32
C GLU A 122 9.32 -24.87 -33.12
N ALA A 123 9.64 -24.16 -34.20
CA ALA A 123 10.42 -22.93 -34.16
C ALA A 123 9.64 -21.78 -33.49
N GLN A 124 8.33 -21.67 -33.75
CA GLN A 124 7.45 -20.70 -33.06
C GLN A 124 7.47 -20.90 -31.54
N ARG A 125 7.27 -22.13 -31.05
CA ARG A 125 7.30 -22.44 -29.61
C ARG A 125 8.67 -22.23 -28.96
N GLN A 126 9.76 -22.35 -29.71
CA GLN A 126 11.10 -22.05 -29.19
C GLN A 126 11.33 -20.54 -29.10
N LEU A 127 10.84 -19.77 -30.08
CA LEU A 127 10.93 -18.32 -30.09
C LEU A 127 10.10 -17.71 -28.95
N GLU A 128 8.85 -18.16 -28.77
CA GLU A 128 7.96 -17.77 -27.66
C GLU A 128 8.65 -17.97 -26.30
N ARG A 129 9.16 -19.17 -26.03
CA ARG A 129 9.86 -19.47 -24.76
C ARG A 129 11.16 -18.68 -24.56
N ASN A 130 11.84 -18.31 -25.63
CA ASN A 130 13.07 -17.51 -25.53
C ASN A 130 12.73 -16.03 -25.34
N GLN A 131 11.67 -15.53 -25.96
CA GLN A 131 11.13 -14.18 -25.74
C GLN A 131 10.60 -14.03 -24.32
N GLU A 132 9.74 -14.95 -23.86
CA GLU A 132 9.20 -14.96 -22.50
C GLU A 132 10.32 -14.96 -21.44
N ARG A 133 11.38 -15.75 -21.64
CA ARG A 133 12.55 -15.75 -20.75
C ARG A 133 13.31 -14.43 -20.78
N THR A 134 13.54 -13.87 -21.96
CA THR A 134 14.27 -12.61 -22.12
C THR A 134 13.49 -11.44 -21.51
N GLU A 135 12.19 -11.36 -21.77
CA GLU A 135 11.28 -10.36 -21.20
C GLU A 135 11.21 -10.49 -19.69
N SER A 136 11.05 -11.71 -19.15
CA SER A 136 11.05 -11.94 -17.70
C SER A 136 12.36 -11.47 -17.04
N GLU A 137 13.51 -11.73 -17.67
CA GLU A 137 14.79 -11.24 -17.17
C GLU A 137 14.91 -9.72 -17.21
N GLU A 138 14.48 -9.09 -18.30
CA GLU A 138 14.47 -7.63 -18.42
C GLU A 138 13.54 -6.98 -17.40
N GLU A 139 12.35 -7.52 -17.22
CA GLU A 139 11.39 -7.08 -16.22
C GLU A 139 11.98 -7.18 -14.81
N ARG A 140 12.60 -8.32 -14.46
CA ARG A 140 13.28 -8.49 -13.18
C ARG A 140 14.42 -7.47 -12.99
N ARG A 141 15.18 -7.16 -14.04
CA ARG A 141 16.25 -6.13 -13.99
C ARG A 141 15.68 -4.74 -13.75
N LYS A 142 14.62 -4.36 -14.49
CA LYS A 142 13.92 -3.07 -14.33
C LYS A 142 13.31 -2.94 -12.93
N LEU A 143 12.63 -3.98 -12.44
CA LEU A 143 12.06 -4.06 -11.09
C LEU A 143 13.13 -3.94 -9.99
N ASN A 144 14.23 -4.68 -10.10
CA ASN A 144 15.31 -4.62 -9.13
C ASN A 144 15.98 -3.24 -9.08
N LYS A 145 16.16 -2.58 -10.24
CA LYS A 145 16.69 -1.21 -10.30
C LYS A 145 15.71 -0.23 -9.66
N ALA A 146 14.42 -0.32 -9.98
CA ALA A 146 13.38 0.51 -9.39
C ALA A 146 13.29 0.32 -7.87
N PHE A 147 13.36 -0.93 -7.38
CA PHE A 147 13.36 -1.25 -5.95
C PHE A 147 14.54 -0.62 -5.21
N LYS A 148 15.76 -0.71 -5.77
CA LYS A 148 16.95 -0.08 -5.18
C LYS A 148 16.82 1.43 -5.09
N ILE A 149 16.32 2.05 -6.16
CA ILE A 149 16.07 3.50 -6.20
C ILE A 149 15.01 3.88 -5.16
N ALA A 150 13.89 3.16 -5.12
CA ALA A 150 12.82 3.41 -4.16
C ALA A 150 13.33 3.30 -2.72
N CYS A 151 14.03 2.21 -2.38
CA CYS A 151 14.61 2.01 -1.04
C CYS A 151 15.57 3.14 -0.67
N PHE A 152 16.50 3.50 -1.57
CA PHE A 152 17.45 4.59 -1.32
C PHE A 152 16.74 5.93 -1.10
N VAL A 153 15.80 6.30 -1.98
CA VAL A 153 15.05 7.55 -1.89
C VAL A 153 14.21 7.60 -0.61
N THR A 154 13.54 6.50 -0.24
CA THR A 154 12.74 6.43 0.99
C THR A 154 13.61 6.59 2.24
N VAL A 155 14.73 5.87 2.33
CA VAL A 155 15.66 5.98 3.48
C VAL A 155 16.28 7.37 3.55
N PHE A 156 16.73 7.91 2.42
CA PHE A 156 17.31 9.24 2.35
C PHE A 156 16.31 10.32 2.78
N MET A 157 15.07 10.29 2.26
CA MET A 157 14.02 11.23 2.65
C MET A 157 13.61 11.10 4.11
N ALA A 158 13.50 9.88 4.62
CA ALA A 158 13.23 9.66 6.04
C ALA A 158 14.33 10.27 6.92
N LEU A 159 15.61 10.02 6.61
CA LEU A 159 16.72 10.60 7.35
C LEU A 159 16.79 12.12 7.20
N ALA A 160 16.58 12.64 5.99
CA ALA A 160 16.62 14.07 5.73
C ALA A 160 15.53 14.82 6.53
N PHE A 161 14.28 14.36 6.47
CA PHE A 161 13.15 15.06 7.09
C PHE A 161 12.94 14.74 8.57
N LEU A 162 13.33 13.56 9.06
CA LEU A 162 13.16 13.21 10.48
C LEU A 162 14.39 13.51 11.33
N VAL A 163 15.59 13.39 10.75
CA VAL A 163 16.85 13.54 11.49
C VAL A 163 17.56 14.83 11.08
N LEU A 164 17.99 14.95 9.83
CA LEU A 164 18.87 16.03 9.40
C LEU A 164 18.23 17.42 9.51
N TRP A 165 16.91 17.52 9.30
CA TRP A 165 16.20 18.79 9.43
C TRP A 165 15.82 19.11 10.89
N PRO A 166 15.06 18.27 11.61
CA PRO A 166 14.51 18.66 12.91
C PRO A 166 15.56 18.63 14.03
N MET A 167 16.50 17.67 14.01
CA MET A 167 17.46 17.52 15.11
C MET A 167 18.44 18.70 15.22
N PRO A 168 19.07 19.19 14.14
CA PRO A 168 19.92 20.38 14.25
C PRO A 168 19.12 21.64 14.59
N MET A 169 17.90 21.79 14.08
CA MET A 169 17.04 22.93 14.42
C MET A 169 16.63 22.94 15.89
N TYR A 170 16.27 21.78 16.42
CA TYR A 170 15.95 21.60 17.84
C TYR A 170 17.21 21.78 18.72
N GLY A 171 18.31 21.11 18.36
CA GLY A 171 19.56 21.12 19.11
C GLY A 171 20.27 22.48 19.14
N SER A 172 20.13 23.29 18.09
CA SER A 172 20.64 24.67 18.08
C SER A 172 19.72 25.68 18.77
N GLY A 173 18.52 25.27 19.23
CA GLY A 173 17.52 26.16 19.81
C GLY A 173 17.06 27.26 18.83
N TYR A 174 17.08 26.97 17.53
CA TYR A 174 16.85 27.98 16.50
C TYR A 174 15.45 28.60 16.60
N ILE A 175 15.40 29.91 16.80
CA ILE A 175 14.16 30.69 16.80
C ILE A 175 13.90 31.20 15.38
N PHE A 176 12.80 30.76 14.78
CA PHE A 176 12.41 31.17 13.43
C PHE A 176 12.24 32.69 13.33
N SER A 177 13.00 33.33 12.44
CA SER A 177 12.74 34.71 12.08
C SER A 177 11.42 34.83 11.30
N LYS A 178 10.74 35.98 11.42
CA LYS A 178 9.51 36.26 10.65
C LYS A 178 9.68 36.00 9.13
N PRO A 179 10.72 36.50 8.43
CA PRO A 179 10.86 36.26 6.99
C PRO A 179 11.13 34.79 6.66
N PHE A 180 11.91 34.08 7.48
CA PHE A 180 12.19 32.65 7.27
C PHE A 180 10.93 31.80 7.43
N PHE A 181 10.12 32.07 8.46
CA PHE A 181 8.83 31.41 8.66
C PHE A 181 7.85 31.68 7.51
N THR A 182 7.75 32.94 7.05
CA THR A 182 6.89 33.29 5.91
C THR A 182 7.32 32.56 4.63
N GLY A 183 8.63 32.50 4.36
CA GLY A 183 9.15 31.73 3.22
C GLY A 183 8.81 30.25 3.33
N TRP A 184 9.02 29.64 4.50
CA TRP A 184 8.72 28.24 4.77
C TRP A 184 7.23 27.90 4.54
N VAL A 185 6.33 28.70 5.11
CA VAL A 185 4.88 28.51 4.95
C VAL A 185 4.47 28.68 3.49
N THR A 186 5.04 29.67 2.78
CA THR A 186 4.73 29.92 1.36
C THR A 186 5.14 28.73 0.49
N VAL A 187 6.34 28.19 0.68
CA VAL A 187 6.80 26.97 -0.03
C VAL A 187 5.90 25.79 0.29
N GLY A 188 5.51 25.62 1.57
CA GLY A 188 4.57 24.58 1.98
C GLY A 188 3.21 24.68 1.28
N ILE A 189 2.66 25.89 1.16
CA ILE A 189 1.39 26.12 0.45
C ILE A 189 1.53 25.80 -1.05
N ILE A 190 2.59 26.26 -1.71
CA ILE A 190 2.87 25.96 -3.13
C ILE A 190 2.97 24.43 -3.32
N TRP A 191 3.71 23.76 -2.44
CA TRP A 191 3.86 22.30 -2.48
C TRP A 191 2.52 21.59 -2.40
N ILE A 192 1.62 22.02 -1.51
CA ILE A 192 0.28 21.43 -1.35
C ILE A 192 -0.54 21.59 -2.64
N PHE A 193 -0.51 22.77 -3.28
CA PHE A 193 -1.22 22.98 -4.56
C PHE A 193 -0.64 22.12 -5.68
N CYS A 194 0.69 22.05 -5.81
CA CYS A 194 1.33 21.17 -6.79
C CYS A 194 0.96 19.70 -6.54
N SER A 195 0.95 19.26 -5.28
CA SER A 195 0.57 17.90 -4.90
C SER A 195 -0.90 17.61 -5.25
N PHE A 196 -1.81 18.56 -5.00
CA PHE A 196 -3.22 18.42 -5.37
C PHE A 196 -3.40 18.31 -6.89
N ILE A 197 -2.66 19.08 -7.69
CA ILE A 197 -2.74 18.98 -9.15
C ILE A 197 -2.18 17.63 -9.63
N CYS A 198 -0.98 17.24 -9.17
CA CYS A 198 -0.31 16.03 -9.62
C CYS A 198 -1.00 14.73 -9.15
N VAL A 199 -1.53 14.69 -7.92
CA VAL A 199 -2.14 13.47 -7.35
C VAL A 199 -3.65 13.47 -7.49
N GLY A 200 -4.29 14.64 -7.40
CA GLY A 200 -5.74 14.78 -7.50
C GLY A 200 -6.22 14.91 -8.95
N LEU A 201 -5.72 15.92 -9.68
CA LEU A 201 -6.27 16.27 -11.00
C LEU A 201 -5.67 15.45 -12.15
N TYR A 202 -4.38 15.16 -12.11
CA TYR A 202 -3.69 14.45 -13.19
C TYR A 202 -4.30 13.05 -13.46
N PRO A 203 -4.54 12.19 -12.46
CA PRO A 203 -5.16 10.88 -12.71
C PRO A 203 -6.58 11.00 -13.27
N ILE A 204 -7.36 12.01 -12.84
CA ILE A 204 -8.70 12.27 -13.36
C ILE A 204 -8.64 12.68 -14.83
N TRP A 205 -7.68 13.53 -15.19
CA TRP A 205 -7.51 13.99 -16.56
C TRP A 205 -7.08 12.86 -17.48
N GLU A 206 -6.12 12.03 -17.07
CA GLU A 206 -5.66 10.86 -17.81
C GLU A 206 -6.78 9.82 -17.96
N SER A 207 -7.55 9.58 -16.89
CA SER A 207 -8.61 8.58 -16.86
C SER A 207 -9.91 9.01 -17.56
N ARG A 208 -9.99 10.20 -18.15
CA ARG A 208 -11.24 10.75 -18.73
C ARG A 208 -11.90 9.84 -19.77
N ALA A 209 -11.10 9.18 -20.61
CA ALA A 209 -11.60 8.30 -21.66
C ALA A 209 -12.17 7.01 -21.07
N THR A 210 -11.52 6.46 -20.03
CA THR A 210 -11.99 5.29 -19.29
C THR A 210 -13.25 5.63 -18.48
N LEU A 211 -13.26 6.79 -17.81
CA LEU A 211 -14.39 7.25 -17.00
C LEU A 211 -15.65 7.49 -17.85
N THR A 212 -15.49 8.09 -19.04
CA THR A 212 -16.60 8.27 -19.99
C THR A 212 -17.12 6.94 -20.54
N ARG A 213 -16.26 5.95 -20.81
CA ARG A 213 -16.68 4.59 -21.21
C ARG A 213 -17.47 3.89 -20.10
N VAL A 214 -16.99 3.92 -18.87
CA VAL A 214 -17.67 3.32 -17.70
C VAL A 214 -19.01 4.01 -17.45
N PHE A 215 -19.03 5.34 -17.45
CA PHE A 215 -20.24 6.13 -17.22
C PHE A 215 -21.29 5.89 -18.31
N LYS A 216 -20.87 5.81 -19.58
CA LYS A 216 -21.75 5.47 -20.70
C LYS A 216 -22.27 4.03 -20.59
N GLY A 217 -21.47 3.08 -20.11
CA GLY A 217 -21.91 1.71 -19.84
C GLY A 217 -22.93 1.60 -18.71
N ILE A 218 -22.74 2.37 -17.63
CA ILE A 218 -23.68 2.44 -16.49
C ILE A 218 -25.02 3.04 -16.92
N ILE A 219 -25.01 4.16 -17.67
CA ILE A 219 -26.23 4.86 -18.08
C ILE A 219 -26.99 4.12 -19.18
N THR A 220 -26.28 3.53 -20.14
CA THR A 220 -26.95 2.91 -21.30
C THR A 220 -27.54 1.53 -20.95
N GLY A 221 -27.25 0.97 -19.77
CA GLY A 221 -27.71 -0.37 -19.35
C GLY A 221 -27.18 -1.53 -20.20
N LYS A 222 -26.57 -1.22 -21.35
CA LYS A 222 -25.67 -2.10 -22.07
C LYS A 222 -24.52 -2.36 -21.13
N ARG A 223 -24.49 -3.57 -20.55
CA ARG A 223 -23.23 -4.20 -20.12
C ARG A 223 -22.20 -3.79 -21.16
N PRO A 224 -21.03 -3.27 -20.77
CA PRO A 224 -19.99 -3.01 -21.76
C PRO A 224 -19.98 -4.27 -22.61
N THR A 225 -20.25 -4.13 -23.91
CA THR A 225 -19.94 -5.21 -24.83
C THR A 225 -18.51 -5.49 -24.43
N THR A 226 -18.28 -6.65 -23.79
CA THR A 226 -16.95 -7.17 -23.60
C THR A 226 -16.35 -6.89 -24.95
N VAL A 227 -15.31 -6.07 -25.02
CA VAL A 227 -14.52 -6.04 -26.23
C VAL A 227 -13.83 -7.40 -26.22
N THR A 228 -14.61 -8.44 -26.45
CA THR A 228 -14.28 -9.55 -27.29
C THR A 228 -13.97 -8.85 -28.61
N MET A 229 -12.73 -8.37 -28.72
CA MET A 229 -12.02 -8.59 -29.96
C MET A 229 -12.36 -10.03 -30.32
N VAL A 230 -13.09 -10.22 -31.42
CA VAL A 230 -13.44 -11.55 -31.90
C VAL A 230 -12.12 -12.29 -32.09
N MET A 231 -11.71 -13.06 -31.10
CA MET A 231 -11.14 -14.37 -31.33
C MET A 231 -12.28 -15.33 -31.05
N GLU A 232 -12.50 -16.22 -32.01
CA GLU A 232 -13.51 -17.26 -31.96
C GLU A 232 -13.54 -17.96 -30.58
N ALA A 233 -14.77 -18.26 -30.18
CA ALA A 233 -15.11 -18.92 -28.94
C ALA A 233 -14.37 -20.25 -28.75
N GLU A 234 -13.83 -20.49 -27.56
CA GLU A 234 -14.41 -21.50 -26.67
C GLU A 234 -13.97 -21.33 -25.20
N ASP A 235 -14.98 -21.38 -24.34
CA ASP A 235 -15.08 -21.47 -22.89
C ASP A 235 -14.35 -20.49 -21.95
N SER A 236 -15.16 -19.87 -21.10
CA SER A 236 -14.82 -18.74 -20.25
C SER A 236 -14.22 -19.18 -18.93
N GLY A 237 -13.12 -18.52 -18.54
CA GLY A 237 -12.57 -18.59 -17.21
C GLY A 237 -13.56 -18.10 -16.14
N SER A 238 -13.94 -19.03 -15.28
CA SER A 238 -14.35 -18.75 -13.90
C SER A 238 -13.53 -19.60 -12.94
N MET A 239 -12.25 -19.27 -12.73
CA MET A 239 -11.54 -19.73 -11.53
C MET A 239 -10.60 -18.62 -11.06
N THR A 240 -10.98 -17.96 -9.98
CA THR A 240 -9.99 -17.54 -8.99
C THR A 240 -9.31 -18.82 -8.50
N PRO A 241 -7.98 -18.95 -8.47
CA PRO A 241 -7.36 -20.18 -8.01
C PRO A 241 -7.72 -20.39 -6.53
N GLU A 242 -8.53 -21.42 -6.28
CA GLU A 242 -8.84 -21.88 -4.93
C GLU A 242 -7.61 -22.62 -4.39
N LYS A 243 -7.26 -22.38 -3.12
CA LYS A 243 -6.12 -23.03 -2.47
C LYS A 243 -6.31 -24.54 -2.53
N SER A 244 -5.32 -25.27 -3.05
CA SER A 244 -5.31 -26.72 -3.03
C SER A 244 -5.19 -27.23 -1.60
N ASP A 245 -6.32 -27.65 -1.02
CA ASP A 245 -6.34 -28.44 0.20
C ASP A 245 -5.68 -29.80 -0.07
N MET A 246 -4.47 -29.96 0.47
CA MET A 246 -3.81 -31.25 0.58
C MET A 246 -4.56 -32.09 1.61
N LYS A 247 -5.42 -33.01 1.15
CA LYS A 247 -6.03 -34.06 2.00
C LYS A 247 -5.34 -35.41 1.79
N GLU A 248 -5.01 -35.99 2.94
CA GLU A 248 -4.49 -37.34 3.17
C GLU A 248 -5.40 -38.47 2.66
N GLY A 249 -4.76 -39.59 2.29
CA GLY A 249 -5.32 -40.97 2.26
C GLY A 249 -6.02 -41.37 0.96
N SER A 250 -5.93 -42.60 0.43
CA SER A 250 -5.33 -43.86 0.87
C SER A 250 -5.58 -44.92 -0.22
N ILE A 251 -4.75 -45.98 -0.28
CA ILE A 251 -4.96 -47.31 -0.93
C ILE A 251 -4.92 -47.28 -2.49
N ILE A 252 -4.03 -47.99 -3.20
CA ILE A 252 -3.55 -49.38 -3.08
C ILE A 252 -2.03 -49.44 -3.32
#